data_AF-A0A9X8VHR3-F1
#
_entry.id   AF-A0A9X8VHR3-F1
#
_cell.length_a   1.000
_cell.length_b   1.000
_cell.length_c   1.000
_cell.angle_alpha   90.00
_cell.angle_beta   90.00
_cell.angle_gamma   90.00
#
_symmetry.space_group_name_H-M   'P 1'
#
loop_
_entity.id
_entity.type
_entity.pdbx_description
1 polymer ?
#
loop_
_entity_poly.entity_id
_entity_poly.type
_entity_poly.pdbx_seq_one_letter_code
_entity_poly.pdbx_strand_id
1 'polypeptide(L)'
;DLSLEAKSVLDTQVQLEAQLNELTFKEAEISKLYTRVHPAYRALMEKRATLEAEKARLGKQVQTLPKMQQEILRLTRDVQVDQQVYMQLMNKQQELSISKAGTV
;
A
#
# COMPACT_ATOMS: atom_id res chain seq x y z
N ASP A 1 -18.00 -18.34 -7.75
CA ASP A 1 -18.21 -17.09 -6.99
C ASP A 1 -17.26 -17.00 -5.83
N LEU A 2 -16.80 -15.79 -5.51
CA LEU A 2 -15.93 -15.54 -4.37
C LEU A 2 -16.79 -15.43 -3.10
N SER A 3 -16.38 -16.03 -1.99
CA SER A 3 -17.11 -15.88 -0.73
C SER A 3 -17.07 -14.44 -0.24
N LEU A 4 -18.08 -14.01 0.53
CA LEU A 4 -18.10 -12.68 1.16
C LEU A 4 -16.86 -12.44 2.05
N GLU A 5 -16.39 -13.50 2.72
CA GLU A 5 -15.17 -13.47 3.54
C GLU A 5 -13.93 -13.22 2.69
N ALA A 6 -13.77 -13.94 1.57
CA ALA A 6 -12.65 -13.73 0.66
C ALA A 6 -12.67 -12.34 0.02
N LYS A 7 -13.85 -11.79 -0.29
CA LYS A 7 -13.99 -10.41 -0.78
C LYS A 7 -13.57 -9.37 0.27
N SER A 8 -13.98 -9.55 1.53
CA SER A 8 -13.57 -8.65 2.61
C SER A 8 -12.06 -8.69 2.85
N VAL A 9 -11.45 -9.87 2.77
CA VAL A 9 -9.99 -10.03 2.86
C VAL A 9 -9.29 -9.31 1.70
N LEU A 10 -9.81 -9.44 0.47
CA LEU A 10 -9.31 -8.73 -0.71
C LEU A 10 -9.32 -7.21 -0.53
N ASP A 11 -10.48 -6.66 -0.15
CA ASP A 11 -10.64 -5.21 0.02
C ASP A 11 -9.68 -4.67 1.09
N THR A 12 -9.51 -5.41 2.19
CA THR A 12 -8.57 -5.06 3.26
C THR A 12 -7.13 -5.13 2.77
N GLN A 13 -6.77 -6.17 2.01
CA GLN A 13 -5.41 -6.33 1.46
C GLN A 13 -5.06 -5.20 0.50
N VAL A 14 -5.99 -4.78 -0.35
CA VAL A 14 -5.81 -3.67 -1.29
C VAL A 14 -5.62 -2.35 -0.56
N GLN A 15 -6.45 -2.07 0.46
CA GLN A 15 -6.28 -0.88 1.31
C GLN A 15 -4.92 -0.85 2.04
N LEU A 16 -4.45 -2.02 2.49
CA LEU A 16 -3.17 -2.15 3.17
C LEU A 16 -2.00 -1.86 2.22
N GLU A 17 -2.06 -2.36 0.98
CA GLU A 17 -1.04 -2.07 -0.04
C GLU A 17 -1.05 -0.59 -0.44
N ALA A 18 -2.22 0.04 -0.55
CA ALA A 18 -2.31 1.48 -0.77
C ALA A 18 -1.61 2.29 0.33
N GLN A 19 -1.80 1.92 1.60
CA GLN A 19 -1.15 2.56 2.74
C GLN A 19 0.37 2.32 2.74
N LEU A 20 0.83 1.11 2.44
CA LEU A 20 2.26 0.80 2.33
C LEU A 20 2.94 1.61 1.22
N ASN A 21 2.28 1.78 0.08
CA ASN A 21 2.77 2.63 -1.00
C ASN A 21 2.84 4.11 -0.58
N GLU A 22 1.82 4.62 0.12
CA GLU A 22 1.85 5.96 0.68
C GLU A 22 3.02 6.17 1.67
N LEU A 23 3.26 5.19 2.55
CA LEU A 23 4.41 5.23 3.46
C LEU A 23 5.75 5.21 2.70
N THR A 24 5.82 4.52 1.56
CA THR A 24 7.02 4.50 0.72
C THR A 24 7.32 5.89 0.14
N PHE A 25 6.31 6.62 -0.33
CA PHE A 25 6.50 8.00 -0.77
C PHE A 25 6.92 8.92 0.38
N LYS A 26 6.27 8.79 1.54
CA LYS A 26 6.65 9.55 2.75
C LYS A 26 8.07 9.21 3.21
N GLU A 27 8.50 7.96 3.08
CA GLU A 27 9.86 7.54 3.40
C GLU A 27 10.88 8.24 2.48
N ALA A 28 10.59 8.33 1.18
CA ALA A 28 11.46 9.02 0.24
C ALA A 28 11.53 10.55 0.46
N GLU A 29 10.47 11.17 0.99
CA GLU A 29 10.45 12.58 1.37
C GLU A 29 11.21 12.81 2.67
N ILE A 30 10.91 12.02 3.70
CA ILE A 30 11.51 12.18 5.02
C ILE A 30 13.00 11.83 5.01
N SER A 31 13.44 10.90 4.16
CA SER A 31 14.86 10.53 4.02
C SER A 31 15.73 11.64 3.44
N LYS A 32 15.12 12.62 2.75
CA LYS A 32 15.83 13.82 2.24
C LYS A 32 16.08 14.85 3.36
N LEU A 33 15.24 14.84 4.39
CA LEU A 33 15.24 15.83 5.46
C LEU A 33 15.87 15.32 6.76
N TYR A 34 15.72 14.02 7.03
CA TYR A 34 16.06 13.43 8.32
C TYR A 34 16.81 12.10 8.18
N THR A 35 17.63 11.81 9.17
CA THR A 35 18.32 10.51 9.30
C THR A 35 17.42 9.48 9.98
N ARG A 36 17.77 8.19 9.88
CA ARG A 36 16.98 7.07 10.42
C ARG A 36 16.74 7.11 11.93
N VAL A 37 17.58 7.84 12.67
CA VAL A 37 17.44 8.01 14.13
C VAL A 37 16.38 9.03 14.52
N HIS A 38 15.93 9.87 13.58
CA HIS A 38 14.95 10.89 13.85
C HIS A 38 13.60 10.29 14.29
N PRO A 39 12.94 10.81 15.35
CA PRO A 39 11.69 10.24 15.86
C PRO A 39 10.61 10.07 14.79
N ALA A 40 10.49 11.03 13.86
CA ALA A 40 9.51 10.95 12.77
C ALA A 40 9.82 9.83 11.76
N TYR A 41 11.11 9.56 11.47
CA TYR A 41 11.50 8.43 10.62
C TYR A 41 11.17 7.10 11.31
N ARG A 42 11.48 6.99 12.61
CA ARG A 42 11.18 5.80 13.41
C ARG A 42 9.69 5.51 13.46
N ALA A 43 8.85 6.52 13.73
CA ALA A 43 7.40 6.37 13.76
C ALA A 43 6.84 5.88 12.40
N LEU A 44 7.40 6.38 11.29
CA LEU A 44 7.04 5.91 9.94
C LEU A 44 7.38 4.42 9.76
N MET A 45 8.58 4.00 10.19
CA MET A 45 9.00 2.60 10.12
C MET A 45 8.19 1.67 11.02
N GLU A 46 7.84 2.11 12.23
CA GLU A 46 6.98 1.35 13.15
C GLU A 46 5.57 1.15 12.56
N LYS A 47 5.01 2.21 11.94
CA LYS A 47 3.74 2.11 11.21
C LYS A 47 3.85 1.13 10.04
N ARG A 48 4.92 1.20 9.26
CA ARG A 48 5.18 0.27 8.15
C ARG A 48 5.26 -1.17 8.65
N ALA A 49 6.00 -1.43 9.73
CA ALA A 49 6.11 -2.76 10.31
C ALA A 49 4.76 -3.31 10.76
N THR A 50 3.91 -2.47 11.35
CA THR A 50 2.55 -2.85 11.75
C THR A 50 1.70 -3.28 10.55
N LEU A 51 1.76 -2.51 9.46
CA LEU A 51 1.02 -2.84 8.24
C LEU A 51 1.56 -4.11 7.57
N GLU A 52 2.89 -4.32 7.53
CA GLU A 52 3.48 -5.55 6.98
C GLU A 52 3.10 -6.79 7.81
N ALA A 53 3.03 -6.66 9.14
CA ALA A 53 2.56 -7.73 10.01
C ALA A 53 1.10 -8.10 9.72
N GLU A 54 0.25 -7.10 9.51
CA GLU A 54 -1.15 -7.30 9.12
C GLU A 54 -1.26 -7.93 7.72
N LYS A 55 -0.40 -7.53 6.78
CA LYS A 55 -0.30 -8.13 5.43
C LYS A 55 -0.02 -9.62 5.51
N ALA A 56 0.96 -9.98 6.34
CA ALA A 56 1.33 -11.37 6.56
C ALA A 56 0.19 -12.17 7.22
N ARG A 57 -0.56 -11.56 8.15
CA ARG A 57 -1.74 -12.16 8.77
C ARG A 57 -2.83 -12.47 7.76
N LEU A 58 -3.17 -11.50 6.90
CA LEU A 58 -4.16 -11.69 5.82
C LEU A 58 -3.67 -12.72 4.79
N GLY A 59 -2.38 -12.71 4.44
CA GLY A 59 -1.78 -13.71 3.56
C GLY A 59 -1.95 -15.14 4.07
N LYS A 60 -1.86 -15.36 5.39
CA LYS A 60 -2.17 -16.67 6.01
C LYS A 60 -3.64 -17.04 5.91
N GLN A 61 -4.57 -16.07 6.02
CA GLN A 61 -6.00 -16.33 5.81
C GLN A 61 -6.30 -16.70 4.36
N VAL A 62 -5.65 -16.06 3.39
CA VAL A 62 -5.80 -16.44 1.97
C VAL A 62 -5.31 -17.87 1.73
N GLN A 63 -4.25 -18.31 2.41
CA GLN A 63 -3.72 -19.67 2.28
C GLN A 63 -4.69 -20.77 2.75
N THR A 64 -5.69 -20.46 3.58
CA THR A 64 -6.70 -21.46 4.00
C THR A 64 -7.82 -21.65 2.98
N LEU A 65 -7.93 -20.75 1.99
CA LEU A 65 -8.96 -20.83 0.95
C LEU A 65 -8.63 -21.93 -0.08
N PRO A 66 -9.63 -22.47 -0.81
CA PRO A 66 -9.39 -23.38 -1.93
C PRO A 66 -8.52 -22.74 -3.03
N LYS A 67 -7.68 -23.53 -3.71
CA LYS A 67 -6.70 -23.06 -4.71
C LYS A 67 -7.26 -22.12 -5.77
N MET A 68 -8.45 -22.42 -6.29
CA MET A 68 -9.11 -21.58 -7.28
C MET A 68 -9.46 -20.19 -6.73
N GLN A 69 -9.89 -20.11 -5.46
CA GLN A 69 -10.20 -18.83 -4.82
C GLN A 69 -8.91 -18.05 -4.50
N GLN A 70 -7.84 -18.73 -4.11
CA GLN A 70 -6.51 -18.11 -3.92
C GLN A 70 -6.04 -17.44 -5.21
N GLU A 71 -6.18 -18.13 -6.35
CA GLU A 71 -5.75 -17.62 -7.64
C GLU A 71 -6.59 -16.44 -8.12
N ILE A 72 -7.91 -16.52 -7.99
CA ILE A 72 -8.83 -15.41 -8.32
C ILE A 72 -8.52 -14.19 -7.43
N LEU A 73 -8.31 -14.40 -6.13
CA LEU A 73 -7.95 -13.33 -5.20
C LEU A 73 -6.64 -12.67 -5.60
N ARG A 74 -5.60 -13.47 -5.87
CA ARG A 74 -4.30 -12.95 -6.28
C ARG A 74 -4.42 -12.09 -7.53
N LEU A 75 -5.06 -12.61 -8.59
CA LEU A 75 -5.22 -11.90 -9.86
C LEU A 75 -6.01 -10.59 -9.68
N THR A 76 -7.09 -10.64 -8.90
CA THR A 76 -7.94 -9.46 -8.67
C THR A 76 -7.19 -8.41 -7.84
N ARG A 77 -6.47 -8.85 -6.80
CA ARG A 77 -5.60 -8.00 -6.00
C ARG A 77 -4.53 -7.34 -6.85
N ASP A 78 -3.83 -8.11 -7.69
CA ASP A 78 -2.75 -7.57 -8.54
C ASP A 78 -3.29 -6.43 -9.43
N VAL A 79 -4.43 -6.63 -10.10
CA VAL A 79 -5.06 -5.58 -10.93
C VAL A 79 -5.48 -4.35 -10.12
N GLN A 80 -6.12 -4.54 -8.96
CA GLN A 80 -6.59 -3.42 -8.13
C GLN A 80 -5.44 -2.61 -7.53
N VAL A 81 -4.38 -3.29 -7.10
CA VAL A 81 -3.18 -2.64 -6.57
C VAL A 81 -2.49 -1.85 -7.67
N ASP A 82 -2.30 -2.42 -8.85
CA ASP A 82 -1.65 -1.74 -9.97
C ASP A 82 -2.43 -0.47 -10.38
N GLN A 83 -3.76 -0.55 -10.42
CA GLN A 83 -4.63 0.61 -10.66
C GLN A 83 -4.46 1.69 -9.59
N GLN A 84 -4.41 1.30 -8.31
CA GLN A 84 -4.22 2.25 -7.21
C GLN A 84 -2.84 2.89 -7.23
N VAL A 85 -1.78 2.12 -7.47
CA VAL A 85 -0.41 2.63 -7.61
C VAL A 85 -0.34 3.61 -8.77
N TYR A 86 -0.92 3.28 -9.92
CA TYR A 86 -0.96 4.17 -11.07
C TYR A 86 -1.65 5.50 -10.74
N MET A 87 -2.82 5.46 -10.08
CA MET A 87 -3.53 6.68 -9.67
C MET A 87 -2.73 7.50 -8.65
N GLN A 88 -2.07 6.84 -7.68
CA GLN A 88 -1.20 7.52 -6.72
C GLN A 88 -0.01 8.21 -7.41
N LEU A 89 0.64 7.54 -8.37
CA LEU A 89 1.73 8.12 -9.16
C LEU A 89 1.27 9.31 -9.98
N MET A 90 0.12 9.18 -10.66
CA MET A 90 -0.49 10.27 -11.43
C MET A 90 -0.76 11.50 -10.55
N ASN A 91 -1.39 11.27 -9.39
CA ASN A 91 -1.66 12.35 -8.42
C ASN A 91 -0.37 12.99 -7.93
N LYS A 92 0.68 12.20 -7.65
CA LYS A 92 1.97 12.74 -7.21
C LYS A 92 2.66 13.56 -8.29
N GLN A 93 2.56 13.13 -9.55
CA GLN A 93 3.08 13.88 -10.69
C GLN A 93 2.35 15.22 -10.86
N GLN A 94 1.03 15.25 -10.68
CA GLN A 94 0.24 16.48 -10.73
C GLN A 94 0.62 17.43 -9.59
N GLU A 95 0.73 16.93 -8.36
CA GLU A 95 1.16 17.71 -7.19
C GLU A 95 2.53 18.38 -7.42
N LEU A 96 3.50 17.63 -7.94
CA LEU A 96 4.82 18.16 -8.28
C LEU A 96 4.78 19.19 -9.40
N SER A 97 3.90 19.02 -10.39
CA SER A 97 3.73 19.97 -11.50
C SER A 97 3.11 21.29 -11.02
N ILE A 98 2.10 21.21 -10.15
CA ILE A 98 1.46 22.38 -9.53
C ILE A 98 2.45 23.11 -8.61
N SER A 99 3.20 22.39 -7.78
CA SER A 99 4.22 22.98 -6.89
C SER A 99 5.29 23.74 -7.68
N LYS A 100 5.76 23.18 -8.80
CA LYS A 100 6.69 23.88 -9.71
C LYS A 100 6.06 25.09 -10.39
N ALA A 101 4.82 24.99 -10.86
CA ALA A 101 4.12 26.07 -11.53
C ALA A 101 3.68 27.21 -10.59
N GLY A 102 3.51 26.93 -9.29
CA GLY A 102 3.16 27.93 -8.28
C GLY A 102 4.36 28.63 -7.62
N THR A 103 5.60 28.23 -7.94
CA THR A 103 6.83 28.88 -7.43
C THR A 103 7.38 29.91 -8.44
N VAL A 104 6.49 30.71 -9.05
CA VAL A 104 6.82 31.88 -9.90
C VAL A 104 6.31 33.17 -9.26
#